data_AF-D4ILH8-F1
#
_entry.id   AF-D4ILH8-F1
#
_cell.length_a   1.000
_cell.length_b   1.000
_cell.length_c   1.000
_cell.angle_alpha   90.00
_cell.angle_beta   90.00
_cell.angle_gamma   90.00
#
_symmetry.space_group_name_H-M   'P 1'
#
loop_
_entity.id
_entity.type
_entity.pdbx_description
1 polymer ?
#
loop_
_entity_poly.entity_id
_entity_poly.type
_entity_poly.pdbx_seq_one_letter_code
_entity_poly.pdbx_strand_id
1 'polypeptide(L)'
;MYKKHLLGGVAKGAFTETEAEARFNKWMEAKAGKIEAKTNKLATDAKSAEKARLAAEAKIKEERAAAIAEKKAAAEAAAREAAEAAAAETAAEEAAPEAPAAE
;
A
#
# COMPACT_ATOMS: atom_id res chain seq x y z
N MET A 1 23.19 33.20 -13.38
CA MET A 1 24.62 33.58 -13.57
C MET A 1 25.21 33.23 -14.94
N TYR A 2 24.58 32.38 -15.78
CA TYR A 2 25.19 31.98 -17.07
C TYR A 2 25.14 33.08 -18.16
N LYS A 3 23.97 33.70 -18.38
CA LYS A 3 23.80 34.75 -19.42
C LYS A 3 24.69 35.97 -19.19
N LYS A 4 24.77 36.48 -17.96
CA LYS A 4 25.60 37.66 -17.64
C LYS A 4 27.10 37.40 -17.87
N HIS A 5 27.57 36.19 -17.57
CA HIS A 5 28.94 35.79 -17.83
C HIS A 5 29.22 35.72 -19.34
N LEU A 6 28.29 35.16 -20.11
CA LEU A 6 28.42 35.09 -21.56
C LEU A 6 28.46 36.48 -22.20
N LEU A 7 27.54 37.38 -21.82
CA LEU A 7 27.54 38.77 -22.29
C LEU A 7 28.81 39.54 -21.89
N GLY A 8 29.39 39.24 -20.72
CA GLY A 8 30.69 39.76 -20.32
C GLY A 8 31.85 39.29 -21.21
N GLY A 9 31.73 38.11 -21.82
CA GLY A 9 32.65 37.62 -22.85
C GLY A 9 32.45 38.34 -24.19
N VAL A 10 31.20 38.60 -24.57
CA VAL A 10 30.86 39.41 -25.76
C VAL A 10 31.44 40.81 -25.65
N ALA A 11 31.26 41.48 -24.51
CA ALA A 11 31.79 42.82 -24.25
C ALA A 11 33.33 42.88 -24.30
N LYS A 12 34.01 41.74 -24.09
CA LYS A 12 35.47 41.61 -24.18
C LYS A 12 35.95 41.07 -25.53
N GLY A 13 35.04 40.85 -26.48
CA GLY A 13 35.36 40.35 -27.82
C GLY A 13 35.71 38.86 -27.89
N ALA A 14 35.41 38.07 -26.85
CA ALA A 14 35.73 36.64 -26.83
C ALA A 14 34.88 35.80 -27.80
N PHE A 15 33.66 36.25 -28.09
CA PHE A 15 32.70 35.66 -29.04
C PHE A 15 31.58 36.66 -29.35
N THR A 16 30.76 36.36 -30.36
CA THR A 16 29.63 37.21 -30.76
C THR A 16 28.42 37.00 -29.85
N GLU A 17 27.48 37.96 -29.86
CA GLU A 17 26.23 37.85 -29.11
C GLU A 17 25.41 36.63 -29.54
N THR A 18 25.37 36.33 -30.84
CA THR A 18 24.69 35.13 -31.38
C THR A 18 25.27 33.84 -30.80
N GLU A 19 26.59 33.75 -30.66
CA GLU A 19 27.24 32.57 -30.11
C GLU A 19 27.01 32.45 -28.59
N ALA A 20 26.95 33.60 -27.90
CA ALA A 20 26.55 33.68 -26.50
C ALA A 20 25.12 33.16 -26.29
N GLU A 21 24.17 33.59 -27.11
CA GLU A 21 22.78 33.16 -27.07
C GLU A 21 22.63 31.68 -27.37
N ALA A 22 23.32 31.16 -28.39
CA ALA A 22 23.32 29.73 -28.71
C ALA A 22 23.81 28.89 -27.53
N ARG A 23 24.91 29.29 -26.87
CA ARG A 23 25.43 28.62 -25.67
C ARG A 23 24.47 28.71 -24.50
N PHE A 24 23.79 29.85 -24.32
CA PHE A 24 22.80 30.03 -23.26
C PHE A 24 21.57 29.16 -23.48
N ASN A 25 21.03 29.13 -24.71
CA ASN A 25 19.86 28.32 -25.07
C ASN A 25 20.16 26.84 -24.88
N LYS A 26 21.32 26.36 -25.35
CA LYS A 26 21.77 24.98 -25.11
C LYS A 26 21.87 24.65 -23.61
N TRP A 27 22.38 25.58 -22.80
CA TRP A 27 22.41 25.39 -21.35
C TRP A 27 21.02 25.34 -20.72
N MET A 28 20.10 26.20 -21.17
CA MET A 28 18.71 26.22 -20.72
C MET A 28 17.98 24.92 -21.09
N GLU A 29 18.09 24.46 -22.32
CA GLU A 29 17.52 23.18 -22.78
C GLU A 29 18.07 22.00 -21.98
N ALA A 30 19.39 21.92 -21.81
CA ALA A 30 20.00 20.87 -21.00
C ALA A 30 19.52 20.91 -19.54
N LYS A 31 19.28 22.12 -19.00
CA LYS A 31 18.74 22.29 -17.64
C LYS A 31 17.27 21.89 -17.57
N ALA A 32 16.46 22.28 -18.56
CA ALA A 32 15.05 21.90 -18.67
C ALA A 32 14.92 20.37 -18.77
N GLY A 33 15.70 19.73 -19.65
CA GLY A 33 15.71 18.28 -19.78
C GLY A 33 16.11 17.55 -18.50
N LYS A 34 17.08 18.07 -17.73
CA LYS A 34 17.43 17.51 -16.41
C LYS A 34 16.29 17.65 -15.40
N ILE A 35 15.57 18.77 -15.41
CA ILE A 35 14.42 18.98 -14.53
C ILE A 35 13.29 18.02 -14.91
N GLU A 36 12.95 17.95 -16.20
CA GLU A 36 11.93 17.06 -16.72
C GLU A 36 12.23 15.59 -16.41
N ALA A 37 13.48 15.16 -16.61
CA ALA A 37 13.91 13.80 -16.27
C ALA A 37 13.72 13.49 -14.78
N LYS A 38 14.03 14.44 -13.88
CA LYS A 38 13.80 14.28 -12.44
C LYS A 38 12.31 14.22 -12.11
N THR A 39 11.50 15.09 -12.71
CA THR A 39 10.04 15.11 -12.50
C THR A 39 9.41 13.79 -12.96
N ASN A 40 9.76 13.31 -14.16
CA ASN A 40 9.26 12.04 -14.68
C ASN A 40 9.68 10.84 -13.82
N LYS A 41 10.92 10.84 -13.32
CA LYS A 41 11.38 9.81 -12.38
C LYS A 41 10.56 9.83 -11.09
N LEU A 42 10.38 10.99 -10.47
CA LEU A 42 9.60 11.11 -9.23
C LEU A 42 8.14 10.67 -9.43
N ALA A 43 7.52 11.04 -10.55
CA ALA A 43 6.15 10.61 -10.86
C ALA A 43 6.05 9.09 -11.06
N THR A 44 7.04 8.49 -11.71
CA THR A 44 7.09 7.03 -11.95
C THR A 44 7.32 6.26 -10.65
N ASP A 45 8.25 6.74 -9.82
CA ASP A 45 8.56 6.15 -8.51
C ASP A 45 7.34 6.24 -7.58
N ALA A 46 6.62 7.37 -7.56
CA ALA A 46 5.42 7.55 -6.77
C ALA A 46 4.29 6.60 -7.18
N LYS A 47 4.01 6.47 -8.49
CA LYS A 47 3.01 5.52 -9.01
C LYS A 47 3.37 4.07 -8.66
N SER A 48 4.65 3.73 -8.75
CA SER A 48 5.12 2.37 -8.42
C SER A 48 4.99 2.07 -6.93
N ALA A 49 5.34 3.04 -6.08
CA ALA A 49 5.18 2.93 -4.63
C ALA A 49 3.71 2.82 -4.20
N GLU A 50 2.81 3.61 -4.82
CA GLU A 50 1.37 3.55 -4.58
C GLU A 50 0.82 2.16 -4.95
N LYS A 51 1.16 1.66 -6.14
CA LYS A 51 0.73 0.32 -6.57
C LYS A 51 1.23 -0.78 -5.61
N ALA A 52 2.48 -0.68 -5.15
CA ALA A 52 3.04 -1.62 -4.19
C ALA A 52 2.31 -1.55 -2.84
N ARG A 53 1.98 -0.34 -2.35
CA ARG A 53 1.24 -0.16 -1.09
C ARG A 53 -0.17 -0.75 -1.18
N LEU A 54 -0.90 -0.46 -2.28
CA LEU A 54 -2.24 -1.01 -2.49
C LEU A 54 -2.24 -2.54 -2.58
N ALA A 55 -1.24 -3.13 -3.25
CA ALA A 55 -1.10 -4.58 -3.31
C ALA A 55 -0.79 -5.21 -1.94
N ALA A 56 0.03 -4.55 -1.12
CA ALA A 56 0.31 -4.99 0.24
C ALA A 56 -0.92 -4.87 1.15
N GLU A 57 -1.65 -3.76 1.08
CA GLU A 57 -2.90 -3.56 1.81
C GLU A 57 -3.97 -4.59 1.42
N ALA A 58 -4.09 -4.92 0.13
CA ALA A 58 -5.01 -5.94 -0.36
C ALA A 58 -4.68 -7.32 0.22
N LYS A 59 -3.41 -7.74 0.18
CA LYS A 59 -2.98 -9.02 0.78
C LYS A 59 -3.27 -9.09 2.27
N ILE A 60 -2.93 -8.03 3.01
CA ILE A 60 -3.20 -7.97 4.46
C ILE A 60 -4.70 -8.05 4.72
N LYS A 61 -5.53 -7.37 3.92
CA LYS A 61 -6.99 -7.43 4.04
C LYS A 61 -7.52 -8.84 3.79
N GLU A 62 -7.04 -9.52 2.76
CA GLU A 62 -7.41 -10.90 2.43
C GLU A 62 -7.00 -11.87 3.54
N GLU A 63 -5.76 -11.78 4.03
CA GLU A 63 -5.27 -12.58 5.15
C GLU A 63 -6.06 -12.34 6.44
N ARG A 64 -6.38 -11.07 6.74
CA ARG A 64 -7.23 -10.71 7.88
C ARG A 64 -8.64 -11.27 7.73
N ALA A 65 -9.22 -11.19 6.54
CA ALA A 65 -10.56 -11.73 6.27
C ALA A 65 -10.59 -13.25 6.44
N ALA A 66 -9.59 -13.96 5.92
CA ALA A 66 -9.46 -15.41 6.08
C ALA A 66 -9.32 -15.80 7.56
N ALA A 67 -8.43 -15.12 8.31
CA ALA A 67 -8.24 -15.39 9.74
C ALA A 67 -9.51 -15.11 10.57
N ILE A 68 -10.28 -14.08 10.22
CA ILE A 68 -11.57 -13.79 10.88
C ILE A 68 -12.60 -14.86 10.54
N ALA A 69 -12.67 -15.32 9.28
CA ALA A 69 -13.59 -16.37 8.86
C ALA A 69 -13.28 -17.69 9.57
N GLU A 70 -12.00 -18.07 9.66
CA GLU A 70 -11.55 -19.27 10.38
C GLU A 70 -11.91 -19.19 11.88
N LYS A 71 -11.63 -18.06 12.53
CA LYS A 71 -12.00 -17.87 13.95
C LYS A 71 -13.51 -17.94 14.18
N LYS A 72 -14.31 -17.38 13.28
CA LYS A 72 -15.78 -17.45 13.38
C LYS A 72 -16.28 -18.89 13.20
N ALA A 73 -15.76 -19.60 12.19
CA ALA A 73 -16.12 -21.00 11.96
C ALA A 73 -15.73 -21.89 13.15
N ALA A 74 -14.54 -21.69 13.74
CA ALA A 74 -14.10 -22.41 14.93
C ALA A 74 -15.00 -22.10 16.15
N ALA A 75 -15.37 -20.84 16.35
CA ALA A 75 -16.28 -20.45 17.45
C ALA A 75 -17.69 -21.04 17.28
N GLU A 76 -18.22 -21.06 16.05
CA GLU A 76 -19.52 -21.65 15.74
C GLU A 76 -19.52 -23.17 15.94
N ALA A 77 -18.47 -23.85 15.50
CA ALA A 77 -18.29 -25.29 15.74
C ALA A 77 -18.25 -25.62 17.23
N ALA A 78 -17.45 -24.87 18.01
CA ALA A 78 -17.37 -25.05 19.46
C ALA A 78 -18.71 -24.78 20.17
N ALA A 79 -19.47 -23.75 19.73
CA ALA A 79 -20.79 -23.46 20.27
C ALA A 79 -21.80 -24.58 19.97
N ARG A 80 -21.73 -25.18 18.77
CA ARG A 80 -22.59 -26.30 18.38
C ARG A 80 -22.27 -27.57 19.17
N GLU A 81 -20.99 -27.91 19.34
CA GLU A 81 -20.58 -29.04 20.20
C GLU A 81 -21.03 -28.84 21.65
N ALA A 82 -20.88 -27.63 22.20
CA ALA A 82 -21.35 -27.33 23.56
C ALA A 82 -22.87 -27.46 23.70
N ALA A 83 -23.64 -27.02 22.69
CA ALA A 83 -25.10 -27.17 22.69
C ALA A 83 -25.54 -28.64 22.56
N GLU A 84 -24.85 -29.43 21.74
CA GLU A 84 -25.12 -30.87 21.59
C GLU A 84 -24.78 -31.65 22.87
N ALA A 85 -23.66 -31.33 23.52
CA ALA A 85 -23.29 -31.89 24.81
C ALA A 85 -24.31 -31.57 25.90
N ALA A 86 -24.77 -30.31 25.98
CA ALA A 86 -25.80 -29.89 26.93
C ALA A 86 -27.14 -30.61 26.67
N ALA A 87 -27.55 -30.76 25.41
CA ALA A 87 -28.77 -31.49 25.05
C ALA A 87 -28.67 -32.98 25.40
N ALA A 88 -27.51 -33.61 25.18
CA ALA A 88 -27.26 -35.00 25.56
C ALA A 88 -27.30 -35.20 27.08
N GLU A 89 -26.75 -34.26 27.85
CA GLU A 89 -26.80 -34.29 29.33
C GLU A 89 -28.25 -34.15 29.84
N THR A 90 -29.04 -33.22 29.28
CA THR A 90 -30.46 -33.09 29.65
C THR A 90 -31.28 -34.33 29.28
N ALA A 91 -31.01 -34.97 28.14
CA ALA A 91 -31.71 -36.18 27.73
C ALA A 91 -31.32 -37.40 28.58
N ALA A 92 -30.08 -37.46 29.07
CA ALA A 92 -29.63 -38.51 29.98
C ALA A 92 -30.23 -38.36 31.39
N GLU A 93 -30.39 -37.11 31.87
CA GLU A 93 -31.05 -36.83 33.15
C GLU A 93 -32.56 -37.13 33.10
N GLU A 94 -33.23 -36.86 31.97
CA GLU A 94 -34.67 -37.15 31.79
C GLU A 94 -34.96 -38.64 31.53
N ALA A 95 -33.97 -39.42 31.05
CA ALA A 95 -34.08 -40.87 30.84
C ALA A 95 -33.65 -41.72 32.05
N ALA A 96 -33.09 -41.10 33.10
CA ALA A 96 -32.86 -41.78 34.36
C ALA A 96 -34.22 -42.11 34.99
N PRO A 97 -34.54 -43.39 35.28
CA PRO A 97 -35.85 -43.75 35.81
C PRO A 97 -36.07 -43.02 37.13
N GLU A 98 -37.19 -42.31 37.25
CA GLU A 98 -37.78 -42.03 38.56
C GLU A 98 -38.00 -43.38 39.24
N ALA A 99 -37.07 -43.75 40.12
CA ALA A 99 -37.26 -44.86 41.02
C ALA A 99 -38.54 -44.55 41.83
N PRO A 100 -39.57 -45.40 41.79
CA PRO A 100 -40.82 -45.12 42.46
C PRO A 100 -40.57 -45.05 43.97
N ALA A 101 -41.21 -44.07 44.60
CA ALA A 101 -41.26 -43.88 46.04
C ALA A 101 -41.59 -45.18 46.78
N ALA A 102 -40.91 -45.46 47.90
CA ALA A 102 -41.45 -46.36 48.93
C ALA A 102 -40.84 -46.11 50.32
N GLU A 103 -41.77 -45.87 51.26
CA GLU A 103 -41.75 -45.87 52.74
C GLU A 103 -41.03 -44.77 53.53
#